data_AF-A0A660UUA9-F1
#
_entry.id   AF-A0A660UUA9-F1
#
_cell.length_a   1.000
_cell.length_b   1.000
_cell.length_c   1.000
_cell.angle_alpha   90.00
_cell.angle_beta   90.00
_cell.angle_gamma   90.00
#
_symmetry.space_group_name_H-M   'P 1'
#
loop_
_entity.id
_entity.type
_entity.pdbx_description
1 polymer ?
#
loop_
_entity_poly.entity_id
_entity_poly.type
_entity_poly.pdbx_seq_one_letter_code
_entity_poly.pdbx_strand_id
1 'polypeptide(L)'
;MPYKIKLIGSAVVLTFLVVGCGESEVSQVPPAGIMSVEQRTEVLRRRIDARYESPQAHYELGRIYHASGLWRKAEDEYRIAVGFDPVLWDAEASLVRLFLDRGDEAGAKAAAAGAIDRAALSAEMLLGLAEAFEKEYFDDYALKCHSEALAIAPDSPDVYKRIGFYYLARRDSSRAEANLRRSFQLDPYQPDVAGELGRLGVIVEVPGVNIQPLQNELATQEGI
;
A
#
# COMPACT_ATOMS: atom_id res chain seq x y z
N MET A 1 -69.93 44.47 1.95
CA MET A 1 -69.77 43.12 1.40
C MET A 1 -68.28 42.77 1.40
N PRO A 2 -67.86 41.60 1.92
CA PRO A 2 -66.46 41.27 2.18
C PRO A 2 -65.83 40.49 1.03
N TYR A 3 -64.53 40.66 0.78
CA TYR A 3 -63.71 39.63 0.16
C TYR A 3 -62.39 39.48 0.92
N LYS A 4 -62.23 38.31 1.54
CA LYS A 4 -60.99 37.80 2.14
C LYS A 4 -60.13 37.21 1.02
N ILE A 5 -58.83 37.52 0.98
CA ILE A 5 -57.84 36.68 0.27
C ILE A 5 -56.67 36.42 1.21
N LYS A 6 -56.32 35.13 1.29
CA LYS A 6 -55.43 34.48 2.25
C LYS A 6 -53.95 34.77 1.98
N LEU A 7 -53.22 34.95 3.08
CA LEU A 7 -51.78 34.75 3.23
C LEU A 7 -51.42 33.30 2.89
N ILE A 8 -50.48 33.05 1.95
CA ILE A 8 -49.42 32.02 2.04
C ILE A 8 -48.29 32.46 1.09
N GLY A 9 -47.15 32.90 1.62
CA GLY A 9 -45.92 33.13 0.87
C GLY A 9 -44.79 32.35 1.56
N SER A 10 -44.35 31.28 0.90
CA SER A 10 -43.37 30.30 1.39
C SER A 10 -42.04 30.92 1.83
N ALA A 11 -41.61 30.59 3.05
CA ALA A 11 -40.22 30.69 3.46
C ALA A 11 -39.40 29.60 2.75
N VAL A 12 -38.48 29.99 1.89
CA VAL A 12 -37.44 29.11 1.36
C VAL A 12 -36.37 28.94 2.43
N VAL A 13 -36.44 27.86 3.19
CA VAL A 13 -35.35 27.43 4.08
C VAL A 13 -34.36 26.68 3.20
N LEU A 14 -33.21 27.31 2.97
CA LEU A 14 -32.08 26.71 2.25
C LEU A 14 -31.40 25.71 3.20
N THR A 15 -31.83 24.45 3.16
CA THR A 15 -31.17 23.37 3.91
C THR A 15 -29.87 23.02 3.19
N PHE A 16 -28.74 23.53 3.69
CA PHE A 16 -27.42 22.99 3.39
C PHE A 16 -27.35 21.57 3.97
N LEU A 17 -27.55 20.56 3.13
CA LEU A 17 -27.16 19.20 3.46
C LEU A 17 -25.65 19.08 3.24
N VAL A 18 -24.90 19.34 4.31
CA VAL A 18 -23.57 18.77 4.49
C VAL A 18 -23.78 17.32 4.91
N VAL A 19 -23.70 16.40 3.96
CA VAL A 19 -23.43 14.98 4.19
C VAL A 19 -22.12 14.75 3.46
N GLY A 20 -20.97 14.68 4.13
CA GLY A 20 -20.64 13.67 5.12
C GLY A 20 -19.62 12.76 4.45
N CYS A 21 -18.33 13.07 4.62
CA CYS A 21 -17.22 12.26 4.12
C CYS A 21 -17.24 10.84 4.71
N GLY A 22 -16.87 9.88 3.87
CA GLY A 22 -16.04 8.75 4.31
C GLY A 22 -16.77 7.43 4.54
N GLU A 23 -17.34 6.84 3.48
CA GLU A 23 -17.32 5.38 3.36
C GLU A 23 -16.25 5.02 2.32
N SER A 24 -15.18 4.38 2.78
CA SER A 24 -14.22 3.71 1.93
C SER A 24 -14.95 2.64 1.14
N GLU A 25 -15.24 2.95 -0.13
CA GLU A 25 -15.87 2.05 -1.08
C GLU A 25 -14.90 0.89 -1.32
N VAL A 26 -15.00 -0.14 -0.48
CA VAL A 26 -14.24 -1.37 -0.60
C VAL A 26 -14.45 -1.89 -2.02
N SER A 27 -13.35 -1.90 -2.78
CA SER A 27 -13.23 -2.31 -4.16
C SER A 27 -13.94 -3.64 -4.43
N GLN A 28 -15.18 -3.59 -4.90
CA GLN A 28 -15.92 -4.78 -5.31
C GLN A 28 -15.68 -5.02 -6.81
N VAL A 29 -14.43 -5.03 -7.28
CA VAL A 29 -14.16 -5.75 -8.55
C VAL A 29 -14.23 -7.23 -8.17
N PRO A 30 -15.21 -8.00 -8.67
CA PRO A 30 -15.35 -9.39 -8.28
C PRO A 30 -14.08 -10.19 -8.62
N PRO A 31 -13.68 -11.14 -7.75
CA PRO A 31 -12.41 -11.85 -7.87
C PRO A 31 -12.29 -12.61 -9.19
N ALA A 32 -11.05 -12.79 -9.64
CA ALA A 32 -10.66 -13.26 -10.98
C ALA A 32 -11.15 -14.66 -11.41
N GLY A 33 -12.05 -15.32 -10.67
CA GLY A 33 -12.61 -16.63 -10.97
C GLY A 33 -14.11 -16.67 -11.26
N ILE A 34 -14.84 -15.55 -11.11
CA ILE A 34 -16.32 -15.53 -11.23
C ILE A 34 -16.79 -14.98 -12.58
N MET A 35 -15.98 -14.15 -13.24
CA MET A 35 -16.36 -13.41 -14.45
C MET A 35 -15.35 -13.59 -15.58
N SER A 36 -15.84 -13.63 -16.82
CA SER A 36 -14.99 -13.62 -18.01
C SER A 36 -14.22 -12.30 -18.11
N VAL A 37 -13.12 -12.30 -18.87
CA VAL A 37 -12.30 -11.10 -19.13
C VAL A 37 -13.15 -9.97 -19.72
N GLU A 38 -14.06 -10.30 -20.64
CA GLU A 38 -14.99 -9.36 -21.26
C GLU A 38 -15.93 -8.75 -20.23
N GLN A 39 -16.50 -9.58 -19.35
CA GLN A 39 -17.42 -9.12 -18.31
C GLN A 39 -16.71 -8.22 -17.29
N ARG A 40 -15.47 -8.54 -16.89
CA ARG A 40 -14.65 -7.70 -16.00
C ARG A 40 -14.33 -6.35 -16.64
N THR A 41 -13.95 -6.36 -17.91
CA THR A 41 -13.66 -5.14 -18.70
C THR A 41 -14.89 -4.23 -18.77
N GLU A 42 -16.07 -4.79 -19.04
CA GLU A 42 -17.32 -4.04 -19.11
C GLU A 42 -17.70 -3.38 -17.77
N VAL A 43 -17.54 -4.11 -16.65
CA VAL A 43 -17.79 -3.53 -15.31
C VAL A 43 -16.84 -2.36 -15.04
N LEU A 44 -15.56 -2.50 -15.36
CA LEU A 44 -14.57 -1.45 -15.13
C LEU A 44 -14.84 -0.21 -16.00
N ARG A 45 -15.23 -0.41 -17.27
CA ARG A 45 -15.62 0.70 -18.16
C ARG A 45 -16.81 1.47 -17.63
N ARG A 46 -17.86 0.78 -17.16
CA ARG A 46 -19.02 1.45 -16.55
C ARG A 46 -18.65 2.24 -15.30
N ARG A 47 -17.69 1.75 -14.51
CA ARG A 47 -17.19 2.49 -13.34
C ARG A 47 -16.47 3.77 -13.75
N ILE A 48 -15.61 3.68 -14.77
CA ILE A 48 -14.93 4.85 -15.34
C ILE A 48 -15.96 5.85 -15.89
N ASP A 49 -16.99 5.38 -16.59
CA ASP A 49 -18.05 6.24 -17.13
C ASP A 49 -18.88 6.91 -16.02
N ALA A 50 -19.15 6.21 -14.93
CA ALA A 50 -19.91 6.73 -13.79
C ALA A 50 -19.07 7.68 -12.90
N ARG A 51 -17.76 7.42 -12.81
CA ARG A 51 -16.80 8.20 -12.03
C ARG A 51 -15.48 8.26 -12.83
N TYR A 52 -15.37 9.33 -13.62
CA TYR A 52 -14.24 9.57 -14.52
C TYR A 52 -12.87 9.50 -13.82
N GLU A 53 -12.82 9.86 -12.53
CA GLU A 53 -11.62 9.81 -11.70
C GLU A 53 -11.61 8.52 -10.84
N SER A 54 -11.38 7.37 -11.46
CA SER A 54 -11.22 6.10 -10.74
C SER A 54 -9.85 5.47 -11.02
N PRO A 55 -8.78 5.93 -10.33
CA PRO A 55 -7.42 5.40 -10.54
C PRO A 55 -7.35 3.88 -10.41
N GLN A 56 -8.01 3.30 -9.41
CA GLN A 56 -8.04 1.84 -9.23
C GLN A 56 -8.73 1.12 -10.40
N ALA A 57 -9.82 1.67 -10.95
CA ALA A 57 -10.50 1.03 -12.08
C ALA A 57 -9.63 1.05 -13.34
N HIS A 58 -8.94 2.17 -13.59
CA HIS A 58 -7.95 2.28 -14.66
C HIS A 58 -6.79 1.30 -14.45
N TYR A 59 -6.26 1.19 -13.23
CA TYR A 59 -5.21 0.22 -12.90
C TYR A 59 -5.65 -1.23 -13.18
N GLU A 60 -6.83 -1.66 -12.71
CA GLU A 60 -7.33 -3.01 -12.95
C GLU A 60 -7.62 -3.27 -14.44
N LEU A 61 -8.09 -2.26 -15.18
CA LEU A 61 -8.32 -2.36 -16.61
C LEU A 61 -6.99 -2.48 -17.37
N GLY A 62 -5.97 -1.73 -16.95
CA GLY A 62 -4.60 -1.84 -17.42
C GLY A 62 -4.05 -3.25 -17.24
N ARG A 63 -4.23 -3.86 -16.06
CA ARG A 63 -3.83 -5.26 -15.80
C ARG A 63 -4.51 -6.26 -16.72
N ILE A 64 -5.80 -6.08 -17.00
CA ILE A 64 -6.53 -6.95 -17.92
C ILE A 64 -5.97 -6.84 -19.35
N TYR A 65 -5.77 -5.61 -19.84
CA TYR A 65 -5.16 -5.39 -21.15
C TYR A 65 -3.73 -5.92 -21.22
N HIS A 66 -2.97 -5.79 -20.13
CA HIS A 66 -1.60 -6.26 -20.02
C HIS A 66 -1.54 -7.78 -20.16
N ALA A 67 -2.33 -8.51 -19.37
CA ALA A 67 -2.46 -9.97 -19.46
C ALA A 67 -2.96 -10.45 -20.85
N SER A 68 -3.65 -9.59 -21.59
CA SER A 68 -4.15 -9.87 -22.94
C SER A 68 -3.15 -9.50 -24.05
N GLY A 69 -1.94 -9.04 -23.72
CA GLY A 69 -0.93 -8.59 -24.69
C GLY A 69 -1.28 -7.29 -25.42
N LEU A 70 -2.27 -6.55 -24.93
CA LEU A 70 -2.70 -5.27 -25.50
C LEU A 70 -1.86 -4.12 -24.92
N TRP A 71 -0.55 -4.18 -25.14
CA TRP A 71 0.46 -3.34 -24.48
C TRP A 71 0.13 -1.85 -24.48
N ARG A 72 -0.26 -1.29 -25.63
CA ARG A 72 -0.59 0.14 -25.74
C ARG A 72 -1.77 0.54 -24.88
N LYS A 73 -2.84 -0.27 -24.88
CA LYS A 73 -4.02 0.01 -24.06
C LYS A 73 -3.69 -0.11 -22.58
N ALA A 74 -2.91 -1.12 -22.20
CA ALA A 74 -2.49 -1.28 -20.82
C ALA A 74 -1.64 -0.10 -20.33
N GLU A 75 -0.69 0.37 -21.15
CA GLU A 75 0.12 1.55 -20.86
C GLU A 75 -0.76 2.81 -20.69
N ASP A 76 -1.71 3.04 -21.59
CA ASP A 76 -2.64 4.17 -21.52
C ASP A 76 -3.42 4.16 -20.19
N GLU A 77 -4.02 3.01 -19.83
CA GLU A 77 -4.80 2.88 -18.59
C GLU A 77 -3.94 3.05 -17.34
N TYR A 78 -2.74 2.46 -17.29
CA TYR A 78 -1.84 2.65 -16.15
C TYR A 78 -1.39 4.10 -16.00
N ARG A 79 -1.07 4.79 -17.11
CA ARG A 79 -0.71 6.22 -17.07
C ARG A 79 -1.86 7.10 -16.58
N ILE A 80 -3.10 6.77 -16.96
CA ILE A 80 -4.29 7.46 -16.43
C ILE A 80 -4.41 7.22 -14.93
N ALA A 81 -4.23 5.98 -14.47
CA ALA A 81 -4.27 5.65 -13.04
C ALA A 81 -3.24 6.46 -12.25
N VAL A 82 -1.99 6.47 -12.70
CA VAL A 82 -0.89 7.26 -12.12
C VAL A 82 -1.16 8.77 -12.17
N GLY A 83 -1.81 9.25 -13.24
CA GLY A 83 -2.18 10.65 -13.40
C GLY A 83 -3.23 11.13 -12.39
N PHE A 84 -4.20 10.27 -12.04
CA PHE A 84 -5.21 10.58 -11.03
C PHE A 84 -4.72 10.34 -9.60
N ASP A 85 -3.92 9.30 -9.39
CA ASP A 85 -3.32 8.98 -8.09
C ASP A 85 -1.81 8.72 -8.25
N PRO A 86 -0.98 9.76 -8.03
CA PRO A 86 0.48 9.64 -8.13
C PRO A 86 1.11 8.73 -7.06
N VAL A 87 0.36 8.27 -6.05
CA VAL A 87 0.86 7.35 -5.02
C VAL A 87 0.27 5.94 -5.16
N LEU A 88 -0.42 5.64 -6.27
CA LEU A 88 -0.81 4.28 -6.61
C LEU A 88 0.39 3.48 -7.12
N TRP A 89 1.29 3.13 -6.19
CA TRP A 89 2.59 2.53 -6.50
C TRP A 89 2.49 1.19 -7.24
N ASP A 90 1.42 0.42 -7.03
CA ASP A 90 1.17 -0.82 -7.77
C ASP A 90 1.00 -0.54 -9.29
N ALA A 91 0.43 0.61 -9.68
CA ALA A 91 0.32 1.01 -11.07
C ALA A 91 1.67 1.44 -11.68
N GLU A 92 2.51 2.12 -10.90
CA GLU A 92 3.88 2.48 -11.30
C GLU A 92 4.75 1.24 -11.52
N ALA A 93 4.74 0.29 -10.57
CA ALA A 93 5.44 -0.99 -10.71
C ALA A 93 4.90 -1.80 -11.90
N SER A 94 3.58 -1.75 -12.15
CA SER A 94 2.96 -2.40 -13.31
C SER A 94 3.35 -1.77 -14.64
N LEU A 95 3.62 -0.46 -14.70
CA LEU A 95 4.21 0.18 -15.89
C LEU A 95 5.61 -0.36 -16.16
N VAL A 96 6.45 -0.47 -15.13
CA VAL A 96 7.80 -1.05 -15.25
C VAL A 96 7.71 -2.48 -15.77
N ARG A 97 6.84 -3.32 -15.20
CA ARG A 97 6.58 -4.68 -15.69
C ARG A 97 6.14 -4.68 -17.15
N LEU A 98 5.19 -3.82 -17.52
CA LEU A 98 4.67 -3.75 -18.89
C LEU A 98 5.76 -3.43 -19.91
N PHE A 99 6.68 -2.52 -19.58
CA PHE A 99 7.81 -2.24 -20.45
C PHE A 99 8.76 -3.45 -20.58
N LEU A 100 9.02 -4.19 -19.49
CA LEU A 100 9.84 -5.41 -19.56
C LEU A 100 9.16 -6.52 -20.37
N ASP A 101 7.88 -6.77 -20.14
CA ASP A 101 7.14 -7.86 -20.79
C ASP A 101 6.99 -7.64 -22.30
N ARG A 102 7.01 -6.38 -22.76
CA ARG A 102 7.04 -6.03 -24.19
C ARG A 102 8.45 -5.89 -24.78
N GLY A 103 9.51 -6.15 -24.00
CA GLY A 103 10.92 -6.11 -24.44
C GLY A 103 11.55 -4.72 -24.47
N ASP A 104 10.95 -3.71 -23.83
CA ASP A 104 11.43 -2.33 -23.76
C ASP A 104 12.18 -2.06 -22.44
N GLU A 105 13.39 -2.60 -22.32
CA GLU A 105 14.21 -2.44 -21.10
C GLU A 105 14.56 -0.97 -20.80
N ALA A 106 14.75 -0.15 -21.84
CA ALA A 106 15.06 1.26 -21.69
C ALA A 106 13.86 2.02 -21.11
N GLY A 107 12.65 1.75 -21.62
CA GLY A 107 11.40 2.26 -21.08
C GLY A 107 11.17 1.83 -19.62
N ALA A 108 11.45 0.57 -19.29
CA ALA A 108 11.32 0.07 -17.93
C ALA A 108 12.23 0.81 -16.94
N LYS A 109 13.50 1.00 -17.30
CA LYS A 109 14.47 1.76 -16.48
C LYS A 109 14.06 3.21 -16.31
N ALA A 110 13.59 3.86 -17.39
CA ALA A 110 13.14 5.24 -17.34
C ALA A 110 11.88 5.40 -16.47
N ALA A 111 10.92 4.48 -16.59
CA ALA A 111 9.71 4.47 -15.77
C ALA A 111 10.04 4.28 -14.28
N ALA A 112 10.90 3.30 -13.95
CA ALA A 112 11.33 3.05 -12.58
C ALA A 112 12.06 4.28 -11.99
N ALA A 113 13.00 4.87 -12.74
CA ALA A 113 13.71 6.08 -12.31
C ALA A 113 12.74 7.24 -12.04
N GLY A 114 11.79 7.49 -12.95
CA GLY A 114 10.81 8.56 -12.75
C GLY A 114 9.88 8.33 -11.56
N ALA A 115 9.49 7.08 -11.28
CA ALA A 115 8.71 6.73 -10.10
C ALA A 115 9.51 6.98 -8.81
N ILE A 116 10.78 6.57 -8.78
CA ILE A 116 11.69 6.80 -7.64
C ILE A 116 11.89 8.30 -7.40
N ASP A 117 12.14 9.08 -8.45
CA ASP A 117 12.33 10.53 -8.35
C ASP A 117 11.08 11.23 -7.76
N ARG A 118 9.87 10.76 -8.11
CA ARG A 118 8.61 11.26 -7.52
C ARG A 118 8.45 10.82 -6.06
N ALA A 119 8.83 9.59 -5.73
CA ALA A 119 8.73 9.05 -4.39
C ALA A 119 9.76 9.67 -3.42
N ALA A 120 10.91 10.16 -3.92
CA ALA A 120 12.00 10.75 -3.13
C ALA A 120 11.61 12.03 -2.35
N LEU A 121 10.35 12.47 -2.41
CA LEU A 121 9.78 13.53 -1.60
C LEU A 121 9.70 13.16 -0.10
N SER A 122 9.59 11.87 0.23
CA SER A 122 9.60 11.41 1.62
C SER A 122 10.05 9.95 1.74
N ALA A 123 10.57 9.59 2.91
CA ALA A 123 10.90 8.19 3.21
C ALA A 123 9.66 7.29 3.14
N GLU A 124 8.49 7.77 3.56
CA GLU A 124 7.23 7.01 3.52
C GLU A 124 6.81 6.65 2.08
N MET A 125 6.90 7.62 1.16
CA MET A 125 6.59 7.39 -0.25
C MET A 125 7.56 6.39 -0.90
N LEU A 126 8.86 6.51 -0.60
CA LEU A 126 9.87 5.55 -1.04
C LEU A 126 9.59 4.14 -0.51
N LEU A 127 9.17 4.00 0.75
CA LEU A 127 8.79 2.71 1.33
C LEU A 127 7.55 2.12 0.65
N GLY A 128 6.56 2.95 0.32
CA GLY A 128 5.38 2.51 -0.43
C GLY A 128 5.74 2.01 -1.84
N LEU A 129 6.62 2.74 -2.54
CA LEU A 129 7.12 2.32 -3.85
C LEU A 129 8.01 1.07 -3.76
N ALA A 130 8.85 0.95 -2.73
CA ALA A 130 9.64 -0.24 -2.48
C ALA A 130 8.74 -1.48 -2.34
N GLU A 131 7.67 -1.38 -1.55
CA GLU A 131 6.70 -2.48 -1.38
C GLU A 131 6.07 -2.91 -2.73
N ALA A 132 5.73 -1.96 -3.60
CA ALA A 132 5.20 -2.27 -4.92
C ALA A 132 6.24 -2.96 -5.81
N PHE A 133 7.50 -2.51 -5.79
CA PHE A 133 8.58 -3.19 -6.51
C PHE A 133 8.89 -4.58 -5.95
N GLU A 134 8.78 -4.79 -4.64
CA GLU A 134 8.96 -6.10 -4.01
C GLU A 134 7.91 -7.12 -4.45
N LYS A 135 6.65 -6.71 -4.60
CA LYS A 135 5.54 -7.54 -5.12
C LYS A 135 5.81 -7.98 -6.56
N GLU A 136 6.46 -7.12 -7.34
CA GLU A 136 6.87 -7.39 -8.71
C GLU A 136 8.27 -8.03 -8.82
N TYR A 137 8.90 -8.40 -7.70
CA TYR A 137 10.25 -9.01 -7.69
C TYR A 137 11.33 -8.13 -8.35
N PHE A 138 11.13 -6.81 -8.37
CA PHE A 138 12.12 -5.85 -8.86
C PHE A 138 13.08 -5.45 -7.73
N ASP A 139 13.87 -6.42 -7.28
CA ASP A 139 14.74 -6.29 -6.10
C ASP A 139 15.73 -5.11 -6.22
N ASP A 140 16.29 -4.85 -7.40
CA ASP A 140 17.21 -3.74 -7.62
C ASP A 140 16.54 -2.37 -7.37
N TYR A 141 15.30 -2.20 -7.82
CA TYR A 141 14.55 -0.95 -7.61
C TYR A 141 14.04 -0.83 -6.17
N ALA A 142 13.57 -1.92 -5.57
CA ALA A 142 13.17 -1.93 -4.16
C ALA A 142 14.34 -1.55 -3.24
N LEU A 143 15.53 -2.14 -3.45
CA LEU A 143 16.73 -1.83 -2.69
C LEU A 143 17.18 -0.37 -2.87
N LYS A 144 17.04 0.19 -4.07
CA LYS A 144 17.31 1.62 -4.31
C LYS A 144 16.38 2.51 -3.49
N CYS A 145 15.07 2.23 -3.52
CA CYS A 145 14.08 2.95 -2.72
C CYS A 145 14.40 2.88 -1.22
N HIS A 146 14.74 1.70 -0.70
CA HIS A 146 15.15 1.50 0.70
C HIS A 146 16.39 2.32 1.07
N SER A 147 17.38 2.37 0.19
CA SER A 147 18.61 3.15 0.41
C SER A 147 18.31 4.66 0.46
N GLU A 148 17.47 5.16 -0.43
CA GLU A 148 17.08 6.57 -0.45
C GLU A 148 16.19 6.92 0.75
N ALA A 149 15.31 6.01 1.19
CA ALA A 149 14.49 6.19 2.39
C ALA A 149 15.35 6.32 3.64
N LEU A 150 16.41 5.52 3.76
CA LEU A 150 17.42 5.65 4.83
C LEU A 150 18.19 6.96 4.75
N ALA A 151 18.49 7.45 3.54
CA ALA A 151 19.17 8.73 3.37
C ALA A 151 18.28 9.92 3.83
N ILE A 152 16.97 9.84 3.59
CA ILE A 152 16.00 10.85 4.02
C ILE A 152 15.74 10.78 5.53
N ALA A 153 15.59 9.56 6.07
CA ALA A 153 15.22 9.34 7.48
C ALA A 153 16.13 8.31 8.15
N PRO A 154 17.40 8.67 8.45
CA PRO A 154 18.42 7.74 8.94
C PRO A 154 18.16 7.18 10.35
N ASP A 155 17.26 7.80 11.12
CA ASP A 155 16.87 7.35 12.46
C ASP A 155 15.40 6.95 12.53
N SER A 156 14.77 6.59 11.39
CA SER A 156 13.40 6.11 11.38
C SER A 156 13.32 4.61 11.72
N PRO A 157 12.66 4.22 12.83
CA PRO A 157 12.46 2.80 13.13
C PRO A 157 11.65 2.09 12.04
N ASP A 158 10.69 2.77 11.41
CA ASP A 158 9.85 2.20 10.36
C ASP A 158 10.61 1.85 9.09
N VAL A 159 11.59 2.69 8.69
CA VAL A 159 12.46 2.41 7.53
C VAL A 159 13.27 1.14 7.78
N TYR A 160 13.95 1.06 8.94
CA TYR A 160 14.71 -0.13 9.31
C TYR A 160 13.83 -1.38 9.44
N LYS A 161 12.62 -1.24 9.99
CA LYS A 161 11.64 -2.32 10.07
C LYS A 161 11.31 -2.86 8.68
N ARG A 162 10.92 -1.99 7.76
CA ARG A 162 10.55 -2.35 6.37
C ARG A 162 11.69 -3.08 5.65
N ILE A 163 12.92 -2.58 5.77
CA ILE A 163 14.11 -3.23 5.19
C ILE A 163 14.37 -4.60 5.84
N GLY A 164 14.17 -4.71 7.15
CA GLY A 164 14.25 -5.97 7.88
C GLY A 164 13.27 -7.02 7.35
N PHE A 165 11.99 -6.64 7.19
CA PHE A 165 10.95 -7.50 6.63
C PHE A 165 11.20 -7.88 5.17
N TYR A 166 11.72 -6.96 4.35
CA TYR A 166 12.16 -7.26 3.00
C TYR A 166 13.20 -8.39 2.99
N TYR A 167 14.24 -8.30 3.84
CA TYR A 167 15.27 -9.34 3.93
C TYR A 167 14.75 -10.66 4.51
N LEU A 168 13.78 -10.63 5.43
CA LEU A 168 13.08 -11.84 5.89
C LEU A 168 12.38 -12.55 4.74
N ALA A 169 11.66 -11.81 3.89
CA ALA A 169 10.97 -12.37 2.73
C ALA A 169 11.95 -13.00 1.73
N ARG A 170 13.20 -12.51 1.68
CA ARG A 170 14.30 -13.07 0.87
C ARG A 170 15.15 -14.11 1.60
N ARG A 171 14.75 -14.51 2.81
CA ARG A 171 15.45 -15.48 3.68
C ARG A 171 16.89 -15.07 4.02
N ASP A 172 17.21 -13.79 3.95
CA ASP A 172 18.49 -13.24 4.40
C ASP A 172 18.38 -12.86 5.87
N SER A 173 18.46 -13.87 6.73
CA SER A 173 18.34 -13.70 8.18
C SER A 173 19.39 -12.75 8.76
N SER A 174 20.58 -12.67 8.17
CA SER A 174 21.67 -11.82 8.66
C SER A 174 21.36 -10.33 8.45
N ARG A 175 20.96 -9.94 7.23
CA ARG A 175 20.57 -8.54 6.96
C ARG A 175 19.24 -8.19 7.60
N ALA A 176 18.31 -9.15 7.70
CA ALA A 176 17.06 -8.97 8.43
C ALA A 176 17.34 -8.64 9.91
N GLU A 177 18.14 -9.44 10.60
CA GLU A 177 18.49 -9.22 12.01
C GLU A 177 19.10 -7.85 12.22
N ALA A 178 20.10 -7.46 11.41
CA ALA A 178 20.78 -6.19 11.56
C ALA A 178 19.81 -4.98 11.49
N ASN A 179 18.89 -5.00 10.52
CA ASN A 179 17.91 -3.92 10.34
C ASN A 179 16.83 -3.96 11.43
N LEU A 180 16.29 -5.12 11.77
CA LEU A 180 15.28 -5.25 12.82
C LEU A 180 15.84 -4.85 14.19
N ARG A 181 17.11 -5.17 14.50
CA ARG A 181 17.77 -4.70 15.72
C ARG A 181 17.87 -3.18 15.75
N ARG A 182 18.26 -2.56 14.64
CA ARG A 182 18.35 -1.10 14.56
C ARG A 182 16.97 -0.44 14.72
N SER A 183 15.93 -1.02 14.10
CA SER A 183 14.55 -0.57 14.31
C SER A 183 14.15 -0.66 15.78
N PHE A 184 14.38 -1.79 16.43
CA PHE A 184 14.03 -2.00 17.84
C PHE A 184 14.82 -1.09 18.80
N GLN A 185 16.08 -0.78 18.48
CA GLN A 185 16.87 0.19 19.25
C GLN A 185 16.30 1.60 19.19
N LEU A 186 15.71 1.99 18.05
CA LEU A 186 15.10 3.30 17.84
C LEU A 186 13.69 3.37 18.44
N ASP A 187 12.91 2.29 18.33
CA ASP A 187 11.61 2.14 18.97
C ASP A 187 11.41 0.71 19.52
N PRO A 188 11.54 0.52 20.86
CA PRO A 188 11.36 -0.76 21.52
C PRO A 188 9.89 -1.23 21.65
N TYR A 189 8.90 -0.42 21.26
CA TYR A 189 7.47 -0.73 21.42
C TYR A 189 6.85 -1.35 20.17
N GLN A 190 7.65 -2.10 19.41
CA GLN A 190 7.25 -2.79 18.17
C GLN A 190 7.17 -4.30 18.42
N PRO A 191 6.00 -4.85 18.82
CA PRO A 191 5.86 -6.27 19.18
C PRO A 191 6.07 -7.21 18.01
N ASP A 192 5.77 -6.77 16.79
CA ASP A 192 6.06 -7.47 15.54
C ASP A 192 7.57 -7.62 15.33
N VAL A 193 8.34 -6.53 15.45
CA VAL A 193 9.81 -6.55 15.35
C VAL A 193 10.44 -7.41 16.44
N ALA A 194 9.97 -7.29 17.69
CA ALA A 194 10.43 -8.14 18.79
C ALA A 194 10.16 -9.63 18.53
N GLY A 195 8.97 -9.95 17.98
CA GLY A 195 8.60 -11.31 17.61
C GLY A 195 9.50 -11.88 16.52
N GLU A 196 9.82 -11.10 15.49
CA GLU A 196 10.76 -11.53 14.44
C GLU A 196 12.19 -11.70 14.96
N LEU A 197 12.66 -10.79 15.81
CA LEU A 197 13.97 -10.92 16.47
C LEU A 197 14.02 -12.20 17.32
N GLY A 198 12.98 -12.49 18.09
CA GLY A 198 12.86 -13.74 18.85
C GLY A 198 12.90 -14.98 17.95
N ARG A 199 12.20 -14.97 16.81
CA ARG A 199 12.26 -16.04 15.81
C ARG A 199 13.65 -16.23 15.20
N LEU A 200 14.42 -15.14 15.08
CA LEU A 200 15.82 -15.16 14.65
C LEU A 200 16.80 -15.58 15.77
N GLY A 201 16.31 -15.90 16.98
CA GLY A 201 17.14 -16.28 18.12
C GLY A 201 17.74 -15.09 18.87
N VAL A 202 17.26 -13.88 18.60
CA VAL A 202 17.69 -12.66 19.27
C VAL A 202 16.83 -12.41 20.51
N ILE A 203 17.47 -12.41 21.67
CA ILE A 203 16.83 -12.01 22.93
C ILE A 203 16.75 -10.48 22.96
N VAL A 204 15.53 -9.95 23.09
CA VAL A 204 15.26 -8.52 23.30
C VAL A 204 14.46 -8.34 24.59
N GLU A 205 14.78 -7.30 25.35
CA GLU A 205 14.01 -6.89 26.51
C GLU A 205 12.92 -5.92 26.05
N VAL A 206 11.65 -6.34 26.13
CA VAL A 206 10.52 -5.50 25.77
C VAL A 206 10.12 -4.64 26.99
N PRO A 207 10.17 -3.30 26.91
CA PRO A 207 9.85 -2.46 28.05
C PRO A 207 8.40 -2.67 28.53
N GLY A 208 8.21 -2.85 29.83
CA GLY A 208 6.89 -3.03 30.45
C GLY A 208 6.38 -4.47 30.50
N VAL A 209 7.08 -5.44 29.90
CA VAL A 209 6.79 -6.87 30.10
C VAL A 209 7.52 -7.34 31.36
N ASN A 210 6.82 -7.29 32.50
CA ASN A 210 7.33 -7.81 33.76
C ASN A 210 7.22 -9.34 33.77
N ILE A 211 8.25 -10.03 33.28
CA ILE A 211 8.43 -11.47 33.50
C ILE A 211 8.91 -11.72 34.93
N GLN A 212 8.08 -11.40 35.92
CA GLN A 212 8.26 -11.98 37.24
C GLN A 212 8.19 -13.50 37.08
N PRO A 213 9.21 -14.26 37.54
CA PRO A 213 9.15 -15.71 37.45
C PRO A 213 7.89 -16.19 38.18
N LEU A 214 7.09 -17.04 37.52
CA LEU A 214 6.02 -17.84 38.15
C LEU A 214 6.63 -18.87 39.12
N GLN A 215 7.42 -18.42 40.09
CA GLN A 215 8.03 -19.26 41.12
C GLN A 215 7.02 -19.77 42.15
N ASN A 216 5.76 -19.31 42.10
CA ASN A 216 4.77 -19.61 43.14
C ASN A 216 3.62 -20.55 42.72
N GLU A 217 3.52 -21.01 41.47
CA GLU A 217 2.44 -21.94 41.07
C GLU A 217 2.83 -23.43 41.14
N LEU A 218 4.12 -23.77 41.14
CA LEU A 218 4.59 -25.16 41.29
C LEU A 218 4.74 -25.61 42.75
N ALA A 219 4.80 -24.69 43.71
CA ALA A 219 4.90 -25.03 45.14
C ALA A 219 3.57 -25.43 45.79
N THR A 220 2.43 -25.26 45.10
CA THR A 220 1.10 -25.62 45.63
C THR A 220 0.57 -26.97 45.12
N GLN A 221 1.24 -27.62 44.17
CA GLN A 221 0.83 -28.93 43.65
C GLN A 221 1.51 -30.13 44.31
N GLU A 222 2.53 -29.94 45.16
CA GLU A 222 3.19 -31.04 45.90
C GLU A 222 2.68 -31.21 47.35
N GLY A 223 1.53 -30.61 47.69
CA GLY A 223 1.02 -30.57 49.06
C GLY A 223 -0.45 -30.93 49.24
N ILE A 224 -0.93 -32.05 48.68
CA ILE A 224 -2.14 -32.79 49.14
C ILE A 224 -1.92 -34.28 48.96
#